data_AF-A0A1J4Z644-F1
#
_entry.id   AF-A0A1J4Z644-F1
#
_cell.length_a   1.000
_cell.length_b   1.000
_cell.length_c   1.000
_cell.angle_alpha   90.00
_cell.angle_beta   90.00
_cell.angle_gamma   90.00
#
_symmetry.space_group_name_H-M   'P 1'
#
loop_
_entity.id
_entity.type
_entity.pdbx_description
1 polymer ?
#
loop_
_entity_poly.entity_id
_entity_poly.type
_entity_poly.pdbx_seq_one_letter_code
_entity_poly.pdbx_strand_id
1 'polypeptide(L)'
;MWDNPAILNRVTRMLLLATLLFALVMAGRQAAETWLPVREVTVSGVLHPETRQAIRPVLAGLSGGLFSVDLAAAQRGFETLPWVRSASVRRVWPHGLAVALEERVPAAAWNNLAILDVHGEVFAARPWPDLPRLSGPDGMAKEAARRYGEFVLALAPGGWRIAAIQVDARHTWTVALSGGPTIDLGRDRLAERLKRFVTFYPLAASRMATIRRVDMRYPNGFAVQGGVGQSGPAEEQRT
;
A
#
# COMPACT_ATOMS: atom_id res chain seq x y z
N MET A 1 36.57 1.17 -60.49
CA MET A 1 36.68 0.59 -59.13
C MET A 1 36.71 -0.94 -59.15
N TRP A 2 36.03 -1.58 -60.11
CA TRP A 2 35.92 -3.05 -60.23
C TRP A 2 37.12 -3.72 -60.92
N ASP A 3 37.95 -2.97 -61.64
CA ASP A 3 39.11 -3.50 -62.38
C ASP A 3 40.42 -3.59 -61.56
N ASN A 4 40.38 -3.28 -60.25
CA ASN A 4 41.57 -3.35 -59.39
C ASN A 4 41.51 -4.59 -58.47
N PRO A 5 42.20 -5.70 -58.82
CA PRO A 5 42.16 -6.94 -58.04
C PRO A 5 42.69 -6.77 -56.61
N ALA A 6 43.57 -5.79 -56.38
CA ALA A 6 44.10 -5.51 -55.05
C ALA A 6 43.10 -4.80 -54.12
N ILE A 7 42.15 -4.05 -54.67
CA ILE A 7 41.04 -3.45 -53.91
C ILE A 7 40.00 -4.54 -53.61
N LEU A 8 39.66 -5.36 -54.60
CA LEU A 8 38.70 -6.45 -54.45
C LEU A 8 39.15 -7.45 -53.36
N ASN A 9 40.41 -7.87 -53.36
CA ASN A 9 40.95 -8.78 -52.34
C ASN A 9 40.95 -8.19 -50.92
N ARG A 10 41.16 -6.87 -50.77
CA ARG A 10 41.09 -6.21 -49.45
C ARG A 10 39.65 -6.16 -48.93
N VAL A 11 38.70 -5.83 -49.79
CA VAL A 11 37.27 -5.80 -49.45
C VAL A 11 36.77 -7.21 -49.09
N THR A 12 37.16 -8.23 -49.86
CA THR A 12 36.82 -9.63 -49.55
C THR A 12 37.38 -10.08 -48.21
N ARG A 13 38.65 -9.77 -47.90
CA ARG A 13 39.24 -10.09 -46.58
C ARG A 13 38.54 -9.36 -45.44
N MET A 14 38.20 -8.08 -45.63
CA MET A 14 37.44 -7.31 -44.65
C MET A 14 36.04 -7.90 -44.41
N LEU A 15 35.34 -8.30 -45.47
CA LEU A 15 34.04 -8.97 -45.39
C LEU A 15 34.16 -10.32 -44.66
N LEU A 16 35.13 -11.16 -45.03
CA LEU A 16 35.35 -12.46 -44.38
C LEU A 16 35.68 -12.30 -42.88
N LEU A 17 36.52 -11.32 -42.53
CA LEU A 17 36.83 -11.01 -41.13
C LEU A 17 35.59 -10.50 -40.38
N ALA A 18 34.78 -9.64 -41.00
CA ALA A 18 33.55 -9.14 -40.41
C ALA A 18 32.52 -10.26 -40.20
N THR A 19 32.34 -11.15 -41.18
CA THR A 19 31.44 -12.31 -41.07
C THR A 19 31.94 -13.31 -40.02
N LEU A 20 33.24 -13.58 -39.97
CA LEU A 20 33.84 -14.45 -38.95
C LEU A 20 33.64 -13.86 -37.55
N LEU A 21 33.90 -12.56 -37.37
CA LEU A 21 33.69 -11.87 -36.10
C LEU A 21 32.22 -11.92 -35.67
N PHE A 22 31.30 -11.68 -36.61
CA PHE A 22 29.87 -11.78 -36.35
C PHE A 22 29.46 -13.20 -35.91
N ALA A 23 29.93 -14.23 -36.61
CA ALA A 23 29.66 -15.62 -36.26
C ALA A 23 30.22 -15.99 -34.87
N LEU A 24 31.42 -15.52 -34.53
CA LEU A 24 32.06 -15.76 -33.23
C LEU A 24 31.28 -15.09 -32.09
N VAL A 25 30.80 -13.85 -32.30
CA VAL A 25 29.94 -13.15 -31.34
C VAL A 25 28.62 -13.89 -31.12
N MET A 26 27.97 -14.36 -32.20
CA MET A 26 26.72 -15.10 -32.11
C MET A 26 26.90 -16.46 -31.41
N ALA A 27 27.93 -17.23 -31.78
CA ALA A 27 28.26 -18.50 -31.13
C ALA A 27 28.61 -18.31 -29.65
N GLY A 28 29.36 -17.26 -29.32
CA GLY A 28 29.67 -16.89 -27.94
C GLY A 28 28.43 -16.56 -27.12
N ARG A 29 27.45 -15.84 -27.69
CA ARG A 29 26.17 -15.56 -27.03
C ARG A 29 25.36 -16.84 -26.77
N GLN A 30 25.22 -17.71 -27.78
CA GLN A 30 24.49 -18.97 -27.67
C GLN A 30 25.12 -19.91 -26.61
N ALA A 31 26.45 -19.97 -26.59
CA ALA A 31 27.19 -20.74 -25.60
C ALA A 31 27.03 -20.14 -24.19
N ALA A 32 27.07 -18.82 -24.05
CA ALA A 32 26.86 -18.13 -22.78
C ALA A 32 25.46 -18.39 -22.19
N GLU A 33 24.42 -18.44 -23.03
CA GLU A 33 23.05 -18.78 -22.60
C GLU A 33 22.95 -20.22 -22.08
N THR A 34 23.68 -21.15 -22.70
CA THR A 34 23.68 -22.57 -22.33
C THR A 34 24.54 -22.83 -21.08
N TRP A 35 25.61 -22.07 -20.88
CA TRP A 35 26.58 -22.29 -19.80
C TRP A 35 26.34 -21.43 -18.55
N LEU A 36 25.57 -20.33 -18.64
CA LEU A 36 25.19 -19.49 -17.49
C LEU A 36 23.65 -19.41 -17.31
N PRO A 37 22.99 -20.53 -16.97
CA PRO A 37 21.60 -20.48 -16.54
C PRO A 37 21.46 -19.68 -15.24
N VAL A 38 20.33 -19.00 -15.07
CA VAL A 38 19.96 -18.46 -13.74
C VAL A 38 19.71 -19.65 -12.82
N ARG A 39 20.54 -19.82 -11.79
CA ARG A 39 20.44 -20.93 -10.83
C ARG A 39 19.84 -20.51 -9.50
N GLU A 40 20.01 -19.24 -9.15
CA GLU A 40 19.62 -18.73 -7.84
C GLU A 40 18.85 -17.41 -7.99
N VAL A 41 17.71 -17.30 -7.30
CA VAL A 41 16.96 -16.04 -7.19
C VAL A 41 16.85 -15.70 -5.72
N THR A 42 17.58 -14.67 -5.30
CA THR A 42 17.51 -14.16 -3.93
C THR A 42 16.47 -13.06 -3.88
N VAL A 43 15.42 -13.26 -3.07
CA VAL A 43 14.37 -12.26 -2.86
C VAL A 43 14.53 -11.64 -1.46
N SER A 44 14.59 -10.32 -1.39
CA SER A 44 14.64 -9.56 -0.15
C SER A 44 13.47 -8.59 -0.03
N GLY A 45 13.19 -8.12 1.19
CA GLY A 45 12.10 -7.17 1.45
C GLY A 45 10.71 -7.79 1.56
N VAL A 46 10.64 -9.10 1.79
CA VAL A 46 9.37 -9.81 2.01
C VAL A 46 9.12 -9.95 3.51
N LEU A 47 8.13 -9.20 4.00
CA LEU A 47 7.72 -9.12 5.39
C LEU A 47 6.49 -10.00 5.63
N HIS A 48 5.43 -9.84 4.82
CA HIS A 48 4.15 -10.49 5.09
C HIS A 48 4.00 -11.87 4.42
N PRO A 49 3.24 -12.80 5.03
CA PRO A 49 2.95 -14.12 4.44
C PRO A 49 2.29 -14.05 3.06
N GLU A 50 1.41 -13.08 2.84
CA GLU A 50 0.68 -12.87 1.61
C GLU A 50 1.62 -12.63 0.43
N THR A 51 2.65 -11.79 0.64
CA THR A 51 3.69 -11.55 -0.37
C THR A 51 4.51 -12.80 -0.64
N ARG A 52 4.87 -13.57 0.40
CA ARG A 52 5.60 -14.86 0.22
C ARG A 52 4.82 -15.85 -0.63
N GLN A 53 3.50 -15.88 -0.52
CA GLN A 53 2.66 -16.74 -1.34
C GLN A 53 2.53 -16.21 -2.78
N ALA A 54 2.34 -14.90 -2.92
CA ALA A 54 2.11 -14.23 -4.20
C ALA A 54 3.35 -14.20 -5.13
N ILE A 55 4.57 -14.19 -4.57
CA ILE A 55 5.80 -14.18 -5.38
C ILE A 55 6.11 -15.52 -6.05
N ARG A 56 5.65 -16.65 -5.49
CA ARG A 56 5.97 -18.00 -6.00
C ARG A 56 5.65 -18.20 -7.48
N PRO A 57 4.45 -17.87 -7.98
CA PRO A 57 4.15 -18.00 -9.41
C PRO A 57 5.01 -17.07 -10.28
N VAL A 58 5.32 -15.86 -9.81
CA VAL A 58 6.19 -14.92 -10.54
C VAL A 58 7.60 -15.49 -10.67
N LEU A 59 8.15 -16.04 -9.58
CA LEU A 59 9.46 -16.69 -9.57
C LEU A 59 9.50 -17.92 -10.51
N ALA A 60 8.43 -18.72 -10.54
CA ALA A 60 8.34 -19.89 -11.42
C ALA A 60 8.31 -19.51 -12.92
N GLY A 61 7.86 -18.30 -13.25
CA GLY A 61 7.87 -17.77 -14.62
C GLY A 61 9.24 -17.24 -15.08
N LEU A 62 10.19 -17.02 -14.15
CA LEU A 62 11.54 -16.57 -14.49
C LEU A 62 12.34 -17.76 -15.04
N SER A 63 12.49 -17.80 -16.35
CA SER A 63 13.26 -18.83 -17.06
C SER A 63 14.22 -18.22 -18.07
N GLY A 64 15.33 -18.91 -18.33
CA GLY A 64 16.36 -18.48 -19.29
C GLY A 64 17.78 -18.34 -18.71
N GLY A 65 18.70 -17.89 -19.56
CA GLY A 65 20.09 -17.57 -19.18
C GLY A 65 20.21 -16.21 -18.50
N LEU A 66 21.30 -16.01 -17.74
CA LEU A 66 21.54 -14.77 -17.00
C LEU A 66 21.52 -13.52 -17.89
N PHE A 67 21.96 -13.66 -19.15
CA PHE A 67 21.99 -12.57 -20.13
C PHE A 67 20.72 -12.45 -20.98
N SER A 68 19.92 -13.51 -21.08
CA SER A 68 18.71 -13.54 -21.91
C SER A 68 17.44 -13.21 -21.12
N VAL A 69 17.46 -13.33 -19.79
CA VAL A 69 16.32 -12.99 -18.94
C VAL A 69 15.94 -11.51 -19.08
N ASP A 70 14.66 -11.25 -19.33
CA ASP A 70 14.10 -9.91 -19.39
C ASP A 70 13.83 -9.40 -17.96
N LEU A 71 14.76 -8.58 -17.46
CA LEU A 71 14.65 -7.98 -16.13
C LEU A 71 13.46 -7.02 -16.02
N ALA A 72 13.06 -6.36 -17.11
CA ALA A 72 11.94 -5.41 -17.11
C ALA A 72 10.60 -6.16 -17.10
N ALA A 73 10.50 -7.31 -17.78
CA ALA A 73 9.36 -8.21 -17.63
C ALA A 73 9.29 -8.79 -16.21
N ALA A 74 10.42 -9.22 -15.65
CA ALA A 74 10.49 -9.71 -14.28
C ALA A 74 10.04 -8.65 -13.26
N GLN A 75 10.58 -7.44 -13.36
CA GLN A 75 10.22 -6.31 -12.49
C GLN A 75 8.72 -6.02 -12.55
N ARG A 76 8.16 -5.87 -13.77
CA ARG A 76 6.71 -5.66 -13.95
C ARG A 76 5.89 -6.79 -13.36
N GLY A 77 6.35 -8.03 -13.48
CA GLY A 77 5.70 -9.21 -12.90
C GLY A 77 5.62 -9.18 -11.38
N PHE A 78 6.62 -8.61 -10.69
CA PHE A 78 6.56 -8.39 -9.25
C PHE A 78 5.67 -7.18 -8.88
N GLU A 79 5.72 -6.10 -9.66
CA GLU A 79 4.92 -4.88 -9.43
C GLU A 79 3.41 -5.08 -9.69
N THR A 80 3.00 -6.16 -10.38
CA THR A 80 1.57 -6.51 -10.50
C THR A 80 0.98 -7.08 -9.20
N LEU A 81 1.83 -7.52 -8.27
CA LEU A 81 1.37 -8.07 -6.99
C LEU A 81 0.84 -6.93 -6.11
N PRO A 82 -0.40 -7.01 -5.58
CA PRO A 82 -1.00 -5.91 -4.83
C PRO A 82 -0.19 -5.42 -3.63
N TRP A 83 0.52 -6.33 -2.96
CA TRP A 83 1.35 -6.03 -1.78
C TRP A 83 2.71 -5.42 -2.12
N VAL A 84 3.14 -5.46 -3.38
CA VAL A 84 4.42 -4.89 -3.82
C VAL A 84 4.17 -3.45 -4.26
N ARG A 85 4.92 -2.51 -3.67
CA ARG A 85 4.91 -1.11 -4.06
C ARG A 85 5.87 -0.87 -5.22
N SER A 86 7.09 -1.38 -5.08
CA SER A 86 8.12 -1.29 -6.11
C SER A 86 8.98 -2.55 -6.09
N ALA A 87 9.55 -2.91 -7.23
CA ALA A 87 10.48 -4.02 -7.33
C ALA A 87 11.75 -3.58 -8.05
N SER A 88 12.90 -4.04 -7.57
CA SER A 88 14.19 -3.86 -8.23
C SER A 88 14.78 -5.23 -8.53
N VAL A 89 14.98 -5.51 -9.82
CA VAL A 89 15.57 -6.78 -10.27
C VAL A 89 16.94 -6.48 -10.86
N ARG A 90 17.98 -7.10 -10.32
CA ARG A 90 19.35 -6.97 -10.83
C ARG A 90 20.01 -8.32 -11.00
N ARG A 91 20.95 -8.38 -11.95
CA ARG A 91 21.82 -9.54 -12.14
C ARG A 91 22.89 -9.56 -11.07
N VAL A 92 23.14 -10.74 -10.50
CA VAL A 92 24.22 -11.00 -9.57
C VAL A 92 25.10 -12.08 -10.18
N TRP A 93 26.33 -11.68 -10.51
CA TRP A 93 27.31 -12.61 -11.05
C TRP A 93 27.73 -13.62 -9.96
N PRO A 94 27.93 -14.91 -10.27
CA PRO A 94 27.99 -15.50 -11.62
C PRO A 94 26.69 -16.07 -12.18
N HIS A 95 25.69 -16.45 -11.36
CA HIS A 95 24.52 -17.21 -11.82
C HIS A 95 23.19 -16.79 -11.15
N GLY A 96 23.15 -15.60 -10.54
CA GLY A 96 22.07 -15.17 -9.66
C GLY A 96 21.24 -14.01 -10.18
N LEU A 97 19.99 -13.92 -9.73
CA LEU A 97 19.18 -12.71 -9.75
C LEU A 97 18.92 -12.25 -8.33
N ALA A 98 19.14 -10.98 -8.03
CA ALA A 98 18.70 -10.36 -6.79
C ALA A 98 17.45 -9.54 -7.07
N VAL A 99 16.38 -9.87 -6.35
CA VAL A 99 15.11 -9.16 -6.37
C VAL A 99 14.95 -8.47 -5.01
N ALA A 100 14.95 -7.15 -5.01
CA ALA A 100 14.60 -6.36 -3.83
C ALA A 100 13.16 -5.86 -4.00
N LEU A 101 12.28 -6.24 -3.10
CA LEU A 101 10.89 -5.81 -3.08
C LEU A 101 10.70 -4.74 -2.00
N GLU A 102 10.02 -3.65 -2.35
CA GLU A 102 9.47 -2.72 -1.39
C GLU A 102 8.02 -3.11 -1.14
N GLU A 103 7.76 -3.71 0.02
CA GLU A 103 6.42 -4.13 0.39
C GLU A 103 5.58 -2.99 0.94
N ARG A 104 4.29 -2.96 0.61
CA ARG A 104 3.33 -1.99 1.14
C ARG A 104 3.10 -2.25 2.63
N VAL A 105 3.12 -1.18 3.42
CA VAL A 105 2.80 -1.22 4.85
C VAL A 105 1.34 -0.81 5.03
N PRO A 106 0.46 -1.73 5.50
CA PRO A 106 -0.96 -1.44 5.64
C PRO A 106 -1.19 -0.45 6.80
N ALA A 107 -1.92 0.63 6.52
CA ALA A 107 -2.25 1.65 7.53
C ALA A 107 -3.71 1.55 7.98
N ALA A 108 -4.64 1.29 7.07
CA ALA A 108 -6.08 1.21 7.37
C ALA A 108 -6.84 0.32 6.37
N ALA A 109 -7.98 -0.19 6.81
CA ALA A 109 -8.96 -0.79 5.90
C ALA A 109 -9.71 0.33 5.16
N TRP A 110 -9.77 0.28 3.83
CA TRP A 110 -10.47 1.26 2.99
C TRP A 110 -11.78 0.67 2.45
N ASN A 111 -12.91 1.30 2.77
CA ASN A 111 -14.25 0.92 2.29
C ASN A 111 -14.58 -0.59 2.47
N ASN A 112 -13.99 -1.23 3.49
CA ASN A 112 -14.11 -2.67 3.80
C ASN A 112 -13.68 -3.66 2.69
N LEU A 113 -13.14 -3.18 1.56
CA LEU A 113 -12.80 -3.99 0.40
C LEU A 113 -11.32 -3.94 0.02
N ALA A 114 -10.62 -2.89 0.45
CA ALA A 114 -9.24 -2.64 0.09
C ALA A 114 -8.44 -2.20 1.32
N ILE A 115 -7.13 -2.06 1.14
CA ILE A 115 -6.24 -1.53 2.17
C ILE A 115 -5.66 -0.21 1.67
N LEU A 116 -5.60 0.76 2.58
CA LEU A 116 -4.87 2.00 2.43
C LEU A 116 -3.49 1.83 3.09
N ASP A 117 -2.43 2.08 2.35
CA ASP A 117 -1.08 2.05 2.90
C ASP A 117 -0.65 3.37 3.56
N VAL A 118 0.52 3.37 4.19
CA VAL A 118 1.12 4.55 4.84
C VAL A 118 1.45 5.70 3.86
N HIS A 119 1.49 5.44 2.56
CA HIS A 119 1.71 6.44 1.52
C HIS A 119 0.39 7.02 0.97
N GLY A 120 -0.76 6.55 1.47
CA GLY A 120 -2.08 6.98 1.03
C GLY A 120 -2.52 6.34 -0.29
N GLU A 121 -1.91 5.22 -0.69
CA GLU A 121 -2.30 4.45 -1.86
C GLU A 121 -3.23 3.30 -1.46
N VAL A 122 -4.28 3.09 -2.27
CA VAL A 122 -5.25 2.02 -2.06
C VAL A 122 -4.87 0.83 -2.93
N PHE A 123 -4.77 -0.34 -2.34
CA PHE A 123 -4.50 -1.59 -3.07
C PHE A 123 -5.51 -2.67 -2.70
N ALA A 124 -5.79 -3.53 -3.68
CA ALA A 124 -6.78 -4.60 -3.57
C ALA A 124 -6.23 -5.77 -2.75
N ALA A 125 -6.53 -5.77 -1.45
CA ALA A 125 -6.20 -6.84 -0.53
C ALA A 125 -7.28 -6.95 0.54
N ARG A 126 -7.47 -8.16 1.08
CA ARG A 126 -8.40 -8.39 2.18
C ARG A 126 -7.89 -7.64 3.42
N PRO A 127 -8.67 -6.70 4.01
CA PRO A 127 -8.23 -5.98 5.18
C PRO A 127 -8.01 -6.90 6.39
N TRP A 128 -6.94 -6.63 7.14
CA TRP A 128 -6.70 -7.33 8.40
C TRP A 128 -7.67 -6.85 9.49
N PRO A 129 -8.05 -7.71 10.46
CA PRO A 129 -9.05 -7.39 11.48
C PRO A 129 -8.69 -6.21 12.39
N ASP A 130 -7.40 -6.02 12.69
CA ASP A 130 -6.93 -5.03 13.66
C ASP A 130 -6.69 -3.64 13.05
N LEU A 131 -6.89 -3.49 11.74
CA LEU A 131 -6.72 -2.21 11.07
C LEU A 131 -7.87 -1.25 11.40
N PRO A 132 -7.57 0.04 11.63
CA PRO A 132 -8.62 1.06 11.71
C PRO A 132 -9.37 1.13 10.37
N ARG A 133 -10.68 1.40 10.44
CA ARG A 133 -11.52 1.47 9.25
C ARG A 133 -11.66 2.90 8.74
N LEU A 134 -11.22 3.15 7.53
CA LEU A 134 -11.44 4.41 6.82
C LEU A 134 -12.46 4.17 5.70
N SER A 135 -13.43 5.07 5.57
CA SER A 135 -14.39 5.04 4.47
C SER A 135 -14.63 6.41 3.88
N GLY A 136 -14.87 6.44 2.57
CA GLY A 136 -15.09 7.66 1.83
C GLY A 136 -15.40 7.45 0.35
N PRO A 137 -15.87 8.50 -0.35
CA PRO A 137 -16.09 8.45 -1.78
C PRO A 137 -14.76 8.30 -2.54
N ASP A 138 -14.86 7.95 -3.81
CA ASP A 138 -13.68 7.80 -4.67
C ASP A 138 -12.86 9.08 -4.73
N GLY A 139 -11.53 8.93 -4.77
CA GLY A 139 -10.59 10.05 -4.74
C GLY A 139 -10.29 10.62 -3.34
N MET A 140 -11.04 10.26 -2.30
CA MET A 140 -10.78 10.75 -0.92
C MET A 140 -9.71 9.98 -0.17
N ALA A 141 -9.21 8.85 -0.68
CA ALA A 141 -8.30 7.98 0.05
C ALA A 141 -7.05 8.69 0.59
N LYS A 142 -6.38 9.51 -0.24
CA LYS A 142 -5.20 10.27 0.18
C LYS A 142 -5.52 11.31 1.26
N GLU A 143 -6.64 12.01 1.11
CA GLU A 143 -7.09 13.01 2.09
C GLU A 143 -7.47 12.32 3.41
N ALA A 144 -8.15 11.17 3.36
CA ALA A 144 -8.49 10.37 4.53
C ALA A 144 -7.24 9.84 5.24
N ALA A 145 -6.21 9.39 4.51
CA ALA A 145 -4.93 8.99 5.09
C ALA A 145 -4.26 10.16 5.83
N ARG A 146 -4.21 11.34 5.18
CA ARG A 146 -3.64 12.55 5.76
C ARG A 146 -4.38 12.96 7.03
N ARG A 147 -5.71 13.05 6.97
CA ARG A 147 -6.56 13.40 8.13
C ARG A 147 -6.48 12.38 9.24
N TYR A 148 -6.37 11.09 8.92
CA TYR A 148 -6.14 10.06 9.92
C TYR A 148 -4.86 10.34 10.72
N GLY A 149 -3.73 10.63 10.06
CA GLY A 149 -2.50 11.01 10.73
C GLY A 149 -2.65 12.25 11.62
N GLU A 150 -3.29 13.30 11.11
CA GLU A 150 -3.57 14.53 11.88
C GLU A 150 -4.44 14.25 13.13
N PHE A 151 -5.47 13.41 12.99
CA PHE A 151 -6.38 13.09 14.07
C PHE A 151 -5.72 12.20 15.13
N VAL A 152 -4.89 11.24 14.74
CA VAL A 152 -4.11 10.41 15.66
C VAL A 152 -3.23 11.30 16.54
N LEU A 153 -2.52 12.26 15.94
CA LEU A 153 -1.67 13.20 16.69
C LEU A 153 -2.49 14.11 17.63
N ALA A 154 -3.63 14.62 17.16
CA ALA A 154 -4.49 15.48 17.97
C ALA A 154 -5.15 14.74 19.16
N LEU A 155 -5.44 13.45 19.00
CA LEU A 155 -6.09 12.60 20.01
C LEU A 155 -5.11 11.96 21.00
N ALA A 156 -3.82 11.90 20.66
CA ALA A 156 -2.77 11.28 21.48
C ALA A 156 -2.71 11.81 22.93
N PRO A 157 -2.83 13.13 23.22
CA PRO A 157 -2.82 13.64 24.59
C PRO A 157 -3.96 13.12 25.46
N GLY A 158 -5.09 12.73 24.85
CA GLY A 158 -6.23 12.14 25.54
C GLY A 158 -6.14 10.61 25.67
N GLY A 159 -5.08 9.98 25.17
CA GLY A 159 -4.93 8.52 25.16
C GLY A 159 -5.90 7.79 24.22
N TRP A 160 -6.56 8.51 23.32
CA TRP A 160 -7.59 7.94 22.45
C TRP A 160 -6.98 7.25 21.23
N ARG A 161 -7.57 6.10 20.88
CA ARG A 161 -7.29 5.39 19.63
C ARG A 161 -8.48 5.53 18.68
N ILE A 162 -8.20 5.67 17.39
CA ILE A 162 -9.23 5.76 16.36
C ILE A 162 -9.60 4.34 15.91
N ALA A 163 -10.88 3.99 16.00
CA ALA A 163 -11.42 2.74 15.49
C ALA A 163 -11.90 2.89 14.02
N ALA A 164 -12.51 4.04 13.70
CA ALA A 164 -12.94 4.32 12.34
C ALA A 164 -12.97 5.82 12.02
N ILE A 165 -12.80 6.15 10.74
CA ILE A 165 -13.06 7.47 10.15
C ILE A 165 -13.97 7.28 8.95
N GLN A 166 -14.99 8.11 8.87
CA GLN A 166 -15.87 8.18 7.72
C GLN A 166 -15.90 9.60 7.18
N VAL A 167 -15.72 9.76 5.88
CA VAL A 167 -15.98 10.99 5.14
C VAL A 167 -17.10 10.75 4.14
N ASP A 168 -18.14 11.58 4.17
CA ASP A 168 -19.25 11.46 3.21
C ASP A 168 -18.99 12.24 1.91
N ALA A 169 -19.89 12.12 0.93
CA ALA A 169 -19.82 12.89 -0.33
C ALA A 169 -19.86 14.41 -0.11
N ARG A 170 -20.41 14.87 1.02
CA ARG A 170 -20.46 16.28 1.42
C ARG A 170 -19.22 16.69 2.23
N HIS A 171 -18.18 15.86 2.27
CA HIS A 171 -16.94 16.10 3.01
C HIS A 171 -17.18 16.31 4.52
N THR A 172 -18.22 15.67 5.05
CA THR A 172 -18.49 15.63 6.49
C THR A 172 -17.71 14.48 7.10
N TRP A 173 -16.95 14.79 8.14
CA TRP A 173 -16.09 13.84 8.84
C TRP A 173 -16.73 13.38 10.15
N THR A 174 -16.70 12.06 10.34
CA THR A 174 -17.07 11.40 11.59
C THR A 174 -15.92 10.49 12.03
N VAL A 175 -15.56 10.54 13.31
CA VAL A 175 -14.46 9.76 13.89
C VAL A 175 -15.00 8.91 15.03
N ALA A 176 -14.86 7.59 14.94
CA ALA A 176 -15.21 6.66 16.01
C ALA A 176 -13.96 6.29 16.81
N LEU A 177 -14.02 6.43 18.13
CA LEU A 177 -12.92 6.07 19.03
C LEU A 177 -13.06 4.63 19.54
N SER A 178 -11.93 3.94 19.73
CA SER A 178 -11.89 2.59 20.31
C SER A 178 -12.36 2.63 21.76
N GLY A 179 -13.47 1.95 22.07
CA GLY A 179 -14.05 1.94 23.42
C GLY A 179 -14.61 3.30 23.86
N GLY A 180 -14.79 4.24 22.93
CA GLY A 180 -15.22 5.60 23.21
C GLY A 180 -16.39 6.06 22.33
N PRO A 181 -16.71 7.36 22.36
CA PRO A 181 -17.81 7.91 21.58
C PRO A 181 -17.46 8.02 20.08
N THR A 182 -18.52 8.20 19.28
CA THR A 182 -18.40 8.69 17.90
C THR A 182 -18.48 10.21 17.88
N ILE A 183 -17.54 10.86 17.18
CA ILE A 183 -17.39 12.32 17.10
C ILE A 183 -17.82 12.78 15.72
N ASP A 184 -18.82 13.65 15.64
CA ASP A 184 -19.16 14.35 14.40
C ASP A 184 -18.37 15.65 14.32
N LEU A 185 -17.37 15.68 13.43
CA LEU A 185 -16.51 16.85 13.23
C LEU A 185 -17.11 17.82 12.21
N GLY A 186 -18.00 17.38 11.34
CA GLY A 186 -18.50 18.24 10.26
C GLY A 186 -17.51 18.36 9.10
N ARG A 187 -17.62 19.44 8.33
CA ARG A 187 -16.74 19.72 7.18
C ARG A 187 -15.54 20.61 7.53
N ASP A 188 -15.81 21.68 8.25
CA ASP A 188 -14.85 22.77 8.47
C ASP A 188 -14.24 22.73 9.88
N ARG A 189 -13.08 23.39 10.03
CA ARG A 189 -12.39 23.58 11.31
C ARG A 189 -12.15 22.27 12.07
N LEU A 190 -11.87 21.18 11.35
CA LEU A 190 -11.75 19.82 11.90
C LEU A 190 -10.75 19.75 13.05
N ALA A 191 -9.55 20.32 12.89
CA ALA A 191 -8.50 20.33 13.90
C ALA A 191 -8.91 21.11 15.16
N GLU A 192 -9.53 22.27 14.99
CA GLU A 192 -10.04 23.11 16.09
C GLU A 192 -11.14 22.37 16.89
N ARG A 193 -12.08 21.75 16.15
CA ARG A 193 -13.17 20.95 16.73
C ARG A 193 -12.63 19.75 17.48
N LEU A 194 -11.67 19.03 16.92
CA LEU A 194 -11.08 17.86 17.56
C LEU A 194 -10.25 18.24 18.80
N LYS A 195 -9.48 19.33 18.74
CA LYS A 195 -8.76 19.87 19.92
C LYS A 195 -9.73 20.21 21.05
N ARG A 196 -10.83 20.89 20.74
CA ARG A 196 -11.86 21.23 21.71
C ARG A 196 -12.51 19.97 22.33
N PHE A 197 -12.73 18.92 21.53
CA PHE A 197 -13.20 17.63 22.06
C PHE A 197 -12.21 17.11 23.12
N VAL A 198 -10.92 17.04 22.81
CA VAL A 198 -9.90 16.55 23.75
C VAL A 198 -9.87 17.40 25.03
N THR A 199 -10.02 18.72 24.93
CA THR A 199 -10.01 19.62 26.08
C THR A 199 -11.23 19.46 26.99
N PHE A 200 -12.44 19.37 26.43
CA PHE A 200 -13.67 19.49 27.23
C PHE A 200 -14.46 18.19 27.42
N TYR A 201 -14.16 17.14 26.65
CA TYR A 201 -14.81 15.84 26.81
C TYR A 201 -14.73 15.26 28.23
N PRO A 202 -13.58 15.33 28.94
CA PRO A 202 -13.51 14.81 30.32
C PRO A 202 -14.53 15.44 31.28
N LEU A 203 -14.86 16.71 31.10
CA LEU A 203 -15.88 17.40 31.90
C LEU A 203 -17.30 16.92 31.61
N ALA A 204 -17.59 16.56 30.36
CA ALA A 204 -18.89 15.96 30.02
C ALA A 204 -18.98 14.51 30.53
N ALA A 205 -17.90 13.74 30.38
CA ALA A 205 -17.81 12.36 30.83
C ALA A 205 -17.91 12.20 32.36
N SER A 206 -17.47 13.20 33.14
CA SER A 206 -17.64 13.18 34.60
C SER A 206 -19.09 13.41 35.06
N ARG A 207 -19.95 13.97 34.20
CA ARG A 207 -21.36 14.27 34.51
C ARG A 207 -22.34 13.23 33.97
N MET A 208 -21.93 12.42 33.00
CA MET A 208 -22.79 11.44 32.33
C MET A 208 -22.09 10.09 32.22
N ALA A 209 -22.73 9.04 32.73
CA ALA A 209 -22.13 7.70 32.84
C ALA A 209 -21.76 7.06 31.49
N THR A 210 -22.44 7.40 30.39
CA THR A 210 -22.13 6.85 29.06
C THR A 210 -22.46 7.85 27.98
N ILE A 211 -21.43 8.27 27.23
CA ILE A 211 -21.57 9.13 26.04
C ILE A 211 -21.32 8.25 24.81
N ARG A 212 -22.31 8.14 23.93
CA ARG A 212 -22.21 7.37 22.69
C ARG A 212 -21.78 8.24 21.50
N ARG A 213 -22.25 9.49 21.47
CA ARG A 213 -22.00 10.40 20.35
C ARG A 213 -21.73 11.81 20.84
N VAL A 214 -20.81 12.51 20.18
CA VAL A 214 -20.45 13.89 20.45
C VAL A 214 -20.51 14.69 19.16
N ASP A 215 -21.39 15.69 19.10
CA ASP A 215 -21.51 16.58 17.95
C ASP A 215 -20.70 17.85 18.15
N MET A 216 -19.57 17.96 17.44
CA MET A 216 -18.65 19.09 17.53
C MET A 216 -18.95 20.19 16.51
N ARG A 217 -20.05 20.10 15.76
CA ARG A 217 -20.37 21.06 14.69
C ARG A 217 -20.73 22.45 15.22
N TYR A 218 -21.10 22.57 16.49
CA TYR A 218 -21.47 23.83 17.12
C TYR A 218 -20.26 24.76 17.32
N PRO A 219 -20.36 26.07 16.99
CA PRO A 219 -19.22 26.99 17.09
C PRO A 219 -18.68 27.20 18.50
N ASN A 220 -19.56 27.23 19.52
CA ASN A 220 -19.21 27.60 20.89
C ASN A 220 -19.43 26.47 21.91
N GLY A 221 -19.59 25.23 21.45
CA GLY A 221 -19.88 24.09 22.33
C GLY A 221 -19.94 22.79 21.58
N PHE A 222 -20.51 21.77 22.22
CA PHE A 222 -20.81 20.48 21.62
C PHE A 222 -22.04 19.87 22.28
N ALA A 223 -22.77 19.06 21.54
CA ALA A 223 -23.86 18.27 22.08
C ALA A 223 -23.36 16.86 22.37
N VAL A 224 -23.84 16.25 23.46
CA VAL A 224 -23.57 14.86 23.80
C VAL A 224 -24.86 14.06 23.77
N GLN A 225 -24.78 12.85 23.23
CA GLN A 225 -25.87 11.89 23.27
C GLN A 225 -25.43 10.70 24.12
N GLY A 226 -26.19 10.44 25.18
CA GLY A 226 -25.96 9.29 26.05
C GLY A 226 -26.50 7.98 25.48
N GLY A 227 -26.12 6.87 26.10
CA GLY A 227 -26.82 5.60 25.92
C GLY A 227 -28.06 5.53 26.80
N VAL A 228 -29.22 5.21 26.23
CA VAL A 228 -30.38 4.81 27.04
C VAL A 228 -30.02 3.47 27.68
N GLY A 229 -29.84 3.46 29.00
CA GLY A 229 -29.87 2.20 29.74
C GLY A 229 -31.23 1.56 29.47
N GLN A 230 -31.26 0.29 29.08
CA GLN A 230 -32.53 -0.42 28.92
C GLN A 230 -33.23 -0.43 30.28
N SER A 231 -34.16 0.51 30.48
CA SER A 231 -35.15 0.43 31.54
C SER A 231 -36.08 -0.70 31.13
N GLY A 232 -35.96 -1.85 31.79
CA GLY A 232 -36.91 -2.96 31.64
C GLY A 232 -38.34 -2.45 31.85
N PRO A 233 -39.34 -3.09 31.21
CA PRO A 233 -40.71 -2.61 31.27
C PRO A 233 -41.15 -2.55 32.74
N ALA A 234 -41.63 -1.38 33.16
CA ALA A 234 -42.31 -1.22 34.43
C ALA A 234 -43.54 -2.13 34.41
N GLU A 235 -43.48 -3.19 35.19
CA GLU A 235 -44.57 -4.12 35.40
C GLU A 235 -45.72 -3.35 36.06
N GLU A 236 -46.74 -3.10 35.24
CA GLU A 236 -47.98 -2.42 35.60
C GLU A 236 -48.71 -3.27 36.63
N GLN A 237 -48.59 -2.89 37.91
CA GLN A 237 -49.47 -3.37 38.96
C GLN A 237 -50.90 -2.90 38.64
N ARG A 238 -51.68 -3.79 38.03
CA ARG A 238 -53.14 -3.76 38.06
C ARG A 238 -53.65 -4.99 38.81
N THR A 239 -54.03 -4.70 40.04
CA THR A 239 -55.28 -5.08 40.74
C THR A 239 -55.82 -6.49 40.53
#